data_AF-A0A2V1D6V1-F1
#
_entry.id   AF-A0A2V1D6V1-F1
#
_cell.length_a   1.000
_cell.length_b   1.000
_cell.length_c   1.000
_cell.angle_alpha   90.00
_cell.angle_beta   90.00
_cell.angle_gamma   90.00
#
_symmetry.space_group_name_H-M   'P 1'
#
loop_
_entity.id
_entity.type
_entity.pdbx_description
1 polymer ?
#
loop_
_entity_poly.entity_id
_entity_poly.type
_entity_poly.pdbx_seq_one_letter_code
_entity_poly.pdbx_strand_id
1 'polypeptide(L)'
;MFIPPPCFPENTSGKVERKALVEDILGEFDEDDFKHYTVSTTTQTSDTTHPMTVNEKTLQEIWSQFLGVGVNIIKQDDSFLRLGGDSVDMIRMVTMLRQKELHLSPVEAMVDPKLSSVASKITLISNENATAKSSRTTPFFLLRRQLGAFGAERLAASAAEQCGVAQETIENIYPCTALQEGLLYLSEKIPGLYFYRQAWSLDADIDIDRFVAAYHGLCKAHPILRTRVVRGDDGKSYQVVLHDDALISFDGGDEVGAHMTAISGGSGTLNGKPLHSVSIHAPAADPGSKFSKKFVRIIHHALYDAWSLANLDAELAERYAAAESFLPPEIPSYTRFIEYITKQDPNSADEYWKHYLGGARQTCWPSVPHSYQPQTTACIQTTFELEWNKSSTNVQDHTKAAVARLAWAILLGKYSNETDVSFGVALSGRDAPIEGIEGMTATVILPASRMCWN
;
A
#
# COMPACT_ATOMS: atom_id res chain seq x y z
N MET A 1 -30.50 -1.36 21.25
CA MET A 1 -31.52 -1.39 22.31
C MET A 1 -32.88 -1.34 21.63
N PHE A 2 -33.73 -2.34 21.85
CA PHE A 2 -35.08 -2.37 21.29
C PHE A 2 -36.05 -2.49 22.47
N ILE A 3 -36.84 -1.45 22.72
CA ILE A 3 -37.83 -1.42 23.80
C ILE A 3 -39.21 -1.48 23.14
N PRO A 4 -39.99 -2.56 23.36
CA PRO A 4 -41.36 -2.63 22.86
C PRO A 4 -42.26 -1.77 23.75
N PRO A 5 -42.89 -0.70 23.24
CA PRO A 5 -43.80 0.09 24.05
C PRO A 5 -45.13 -0.66 24.25
N PRO A 6 -45.76 -0.56 25.44
CA PRO A 6 -47.08 -1.15 25.68
C PRO A 6 -48.18 -0.52 24.82
N CYS A 7 -48.03 0.76 24.44
CA CYS A 7 -48.84 1.44 23.44
C CYS A 7 -48.06 2.60 22.78
N PHE A 8 -48.46 3.01 21.58
CA PHE A 8 -47.90 4.22 20.95
C PHE A 8 -48.81 5.40 21.28
N PRO A 9 -48.34 6.44 21.99
CA PRO A 9 -49.13 7.64 22.22
C PRO A 9 -49.34 8.36 20.90
N GLU A 10 -50.58 8.68 20.59
CA GLU A 10 -50.97 9.40 19.37
C GLU A 10 -51.43 10.81 19.72
N ASN A 11 -51.08 11.78 18.87
CA ASN A 11 -51.64 13.12 18.95
C ASN A 11 -53.09 13.13 18.42
N THR A 12 -53.76 14.28 18.52
CA THR A 12 -55.14 14.50 18.04
C THR A 12 -55.35 14.24 16.53
N SER A 13 -54.29 13.98 15.76
CA SER A 13 -54.33 13.62 14.34
C SER A 13 -54.06 12.13 14.06
N GLY A 14 -53.97 11.28 15.09
CA GLY A 14 -53.70 9.84 14.95
C GLY A 14 -52.25 9.52 14.55
N LYS A 15 -51.32 10.43 14.77
CA LYS A 15 -49.89 10.23 14.52
C LYS A 15 -49.13 10.05 15.82
N VAL A 16 -48.17 9.13 15.82
CA VAL A 16 -47.32 8.85 16.99
C VAL A 16 -46.62 10.12 17.47
N GLU A 17 -46.84 10.47 18.72
CA GLU A 17 -46.25 11.62 19.40
C GLU A 17 -44.91 11.20 20.03
N ARG A 18 -43.84 11.37 19.25
CA ARG A 18 -42.49 10.89 19.62
C ARG A 18 -41.95 11.41 20.95
N LYS A 19 -42.34 12.62 21.39
CA LYS A 19 -41.87 13.18 22.66
C LYS A 19 -42.49 12.46 23.86
N ALA A 20 -43.81 12.26 23.84
CA ALA A 20 -44.51 11.51 24.88
C ALA A 20 -44.04 10.05 24.96
N LEU A 21 -43.80 9.40 23.81
CA LEU A 21 -43.27 8.03 23.77
C LEU A 21 -41.89 7.91 24.44
N VAL A 22 -41.02 8.92 24.27
CA VAL A 22 -39.68 8.91 24.88
C VAL A 22 -39.74 9.24 26.37
N GLU A 23 -40.62 10.13 26.80
CA GLU A 23 -40.81 10.47 28.22
C GLU A 23 -41.43 9.31 29.01
N ASP A 24 -42.44 8.62 28.47
CA ASP A 24 -43.04 7.44 29.10
C ASP A 24 -42.03 6.27 29.20
N ILE A 25 -41.25 6.02 28.14
CA ILE A 25 -40.23 4.95 28.14
C ILE A 25 -39.04 5.28 29.06
N LEU A 26 -38.67 6.56 29.24
CA LEU A 26 -37.58 6.91 30.14
C LEU A 26 -38.03 7.08 31.60
N GLY A 27 -39.33 7.30 31.84
CA GLY A 27 -39.90 7.46 33.18
C GLY A 27 -40.15 6.14 33.92
N GLU A 28 -40.29 5.02 33.22
CA GLU A 28 -40.63 3.71 33.82
C GLU A 28 -39.41 2.78 34.07
N PHE A 29 -38.21 3.11 33.57
CA PHE A 29 -37.06 2.21 33.59
C PHE A 29 -35.92 2.74 34.48
N ASP A 30 -35.46 1.88 35.40
CA ASP A 30 -34.23 2.03 36.19
C ASP A 30 -32.98 1.77 35.31
N GLU A 31 -31.81 2.33 35.64
CA GLU A 31 -30.50 1.98 35.06
C GLU A 31 -30.25 0.46 34.97
N ASP A 32 -30.79 -0.34 35.90
CA ASP A 32 -30.73 -1.80 35.90
C ASP A 32 -31.69 -2.46 34.89
N ASP A 33 -32.85 -1.86 34.59
CA ASP A 33 -33.78 -2.38 33.59
C ASP A 33 -33.23 -2.22 32.16
N PHE A 34 -32.43 -1.18 31.90
CA PHE A 34 -31.79 -0.96 30.59
C PHE A 34 -30.81 -2.10 30.19
N LYS A 35 -30.31 -2.87 31.16
CA LYS A 35 -29.47 -4.05 30.89
C LYS A 35 -30.26 -5.20 30.24
N HIS A 36 -31.57 -5.25 30.44
CA HIS A 36 -32.42 -6.30 29.87
C HIS A 36 -32.84 -6.03 28.41
N TYR A 37 -32.81 -4.77 27.95
CA TYR A 37 -33.24 -4.37 26.59
C TYR A 37 -32.08 -4.02 25.65
N THR A 38 -30.84 -4.12 26.14
CA THR A 38 -29.67 -4.13 25.29
C THR A 38 -29.62 -5.47 24.56
N VAL A 39 -30.04 -5.47 23.29
CA VAL A 39 -29.83 -6.60 22.37
C VAL A 39 -28.33 -6.82 22.28
N SER A 40 -27.86 -7.75 23.10
CA SER A 40 -26.62 -8.47 22.89
C SER A 40 -26.78 -9.21 21.57
N THR A 41 -26.22 -8.67 20.49
CA THR A 41 -25.84 -9.47 19.31
C THR A 41 -24.70 -10.39 19.72
N THR A 42 -24.99 -11.32 20.62
CA THR A 42 -24.16 -12.48 20.88
C THR A 42 -24.91 -13.62 20.22
N THR A 43 -24.44 -14.02 19.05
CA THR A 43 -24.51 -15.43 18.69
C THR A 43 -24.12 -16.24 19.92
N GLN A 44 -24.89 -17.26 20.27
CA GLN A 44 -24.55 -18.21 21.31
C GLN A 44 -23.18 -18.83 20.99
N THR A 45 -22.10 -18.21 21.43
CA THR A 45 -20.80 -18.85 21.60
C THR A 45 -20.73 -19.23 23.07
N SER A 46 -20.60 -20.53 23.30
CA SER A 46 -20.29 -21.16 24.58
C SER A 46 -19.40 -20.28 25.46
N ASP A 47 -19.75 -20.17 26.75
CA ASP A 47 -18.88 -19.66 27.81
C ASP A 47 -17.58 -20.49 27.87
N THR A 48 -16.61 -20.14 27.03
CA THR A 48 -15.22 -20.59 27.12
C THR A 48 -14.38 -19.42 27.59
N THR A 49 -14.67 -18.90 28.78
CA THR A 49 -13.90 -17.81 29.41
C THR A 49 -12.67 -18.36 30.13
N HIS A 50 -11.68 -18.80 29.38
CA HIS A 50 -10.33 -18.95 29.93
C HIS A 50 -9.67 -17.56 30.04
N PRO A 51 -8.87 -17.30 31.09
CA PRO A 51 -8.20 -16.00 31.25
C PRO A 51 -7.32 -15.72 30.03
N MET A 52 -7.42 -14.49 29.49
CA MET A 52 -6.67 -14.11 28.29
C MET A 52 -5.16 -14.27 28.48
N THR A 53 -4.51 -14.86 27.49
CA THR A 53 -3.04 -14.97 27.43
C THR A 53 -2.38 -13.60 27.26
N VAL A 54 -1.07 -13.51 27.48
CA VAL A 54 -0.30 -12.27 27.27
C VAL A 54 -0.41 -11.78 25.83
N ASN A 55 -0.31 -12.70 24.87
CA ASN A 55 -0.45 -12.39 23.45
C ASN A 55 -1.87 -11.92 23.10
N GLU A 56 -2.90 -12.55 23.68
CA GLU A 56 -4.29 -12.13 23.49
C GLU A 56 -4.54 -10.72 24.01
N LYS A 57 -4.03 -10.37 25.21
CA LYS A 57 -4.15 -9.01 25.76
C LYS A 57 -3.40 -7.98 24.91
N THR A 58 -2.18 -8.32 24.48
CA THR A 58 -1.40 -7.45 23.59
C THR A 58 -2.16 -7.19 22.28
N LEU A 59 -2.75 -8.23 21.71
CA LEU A 59 -3.53 -8.12 20.48
C LEU A 59 -4.83 -7.33 20.69
N GLN A 60 -5.51 -7.53 21.81
CA GLN A 60 -6.71 -6.79 22.22
C GLN A 60 -6.46 -5.27 22.30
N GLU A 61 -5.33 -4.87 22.89
CA GLU A 61 -4.91 -3.46 22.96
C GLU A 61 -4.67 -2.87 21.57
N ILE A 62 -3.95 -3.60 20.71
CA ILE A 62 -3.66 -3.14 19.35
C ILE A 62 -4.95 -3.05 18.52
N TRP A 63 -5.83 -4.04 18.61
CA TRP A 63 -7.12 -4.04 17.89
C TRP A 63 -8.01 -2.88 18.35
N SER A 64 -8.03 -2.58 19.64
CA SER A 64 -8.78 -1.45 20.18
C SER A 64 -8.34 -0.12 19.57
N GLN A 65 -7.02 0.08 19.43
CA GLN A 65 -6.47 1.30 18.83
C GLN A 65 -6.82 1.43 17.34
N PHE A 66 -6.77 0.34 16.57
CA PHE A 66 -7.09 0.39 15.15
C PHE A 66 -8.59 0.54 14.86
N LEU A 67 -9.41 -0.21 15.60
CA LEU A 67 -10.84 -0.33 15.30
C LEU A 67 -11.66 0.76 15.99
N GLY A 68 -11.04 1.53 16.89
CA GLY A 68 -11.73 2.56 17.68
C GLY A 68 -12.78 1.98 18.63
N VAL A 69 -12.63 0.71 19.00
CA VAL A 69 -13.53 -0.02 19.90
C VAL A 69 -12.87 -0.16 21.26
N GLY A 70 -13.60 -0.02 22.36
CA GLY A 70 -13.03 -0.17 23.70
C GLY A 70 -12.42 -1.56 23.93
N VAL A 71 -11.23 -1.61 24.54
CA VAL A 71 -10.47 -2.86 24.82
C VAL A 71 -11.35 -3.95 25.44
N ASN A 72 -12.16 -3.59 26.44
CA ASN A 72 -13.00 -4.54 27.20
C ASN A 72 -14.16 -5.15 26.40
N ILE A 73 -14.47 -4.60 25.22
CA ILE A 73 -15.54 -5.11 24.35
C ILE A 73 -15.03 -6.29 23.52
N ILE A 74 -13.74 -6.31 23.20
CA ILE A 74 -13.11 -7.28 22.32
C ILE A 74 -12.86 -8.59 23.08
N LYS A 75 -13.47 -9.69 22.62
CA LYS A 75 -13.36 -11.03 23.21
C LYS A 75 -12.46 -11.96 22.38
N GLN A 76 -12.08 -13.11 22.96
CA GLN A 76 -11.21 -14.11 22.33
C GLN A 76 -11.75 -14.67 21.00
N ASP A 77 -13.06 -14.86 20.91
CA ASP A 77 -13.73 -15.39 19.70
C ASP A 77 -14.17 -14.31 18.70
N ASP A 78 -13.87 -13.04 19.00
CA ASP A 78 -14.16 -11.96 18.08
C ASP A 78 -13.23 -12.03 16.86
N SER A 79 -13.83 -11.84 15.69
CA SER A 79 -13.14 -11.79 14.41
C SER A 79 -12.72 -10.36 14.11
N PHE A 80 -11.47 -10.17 13.71
CA PHE A 80 -10.93 -8.88 13.27
C PHE A 80 -11.79 -8.24 12.18
N LEU A 81 -12.25 -9.06 11.23
CA LEU A 81 -13.08 -8.63 10.10
C LEU A 81 -14.48 -8.19 10.58
N ARG A 82 -15.07 -8.91 11.54
CA ARG A 82 -16.36 -8.55 12.14
C ARG A 82 -16.32 -7.21 12.85
N LEU A 83 -15.21 -6.95 13.54
CA LEU A 83 -15.01 -5.68 14.24
C LEU A 83 -14.74 -4.50 13.27
N GLY A 84 -14.44 -4.81 12.00
CA GLY A 84 -14.38 -3.87 10.89
C GLY A 84 -12.98 -3.65 10.32
N GLY A 85 -12.01 -4.45 10.74
CA GLY A 85 -10.67 -4.43 10.18
C GLY A 85 -10.60 -5.06 8.79
N ASP A 86 -9.60 -4.68 8.03
CA ASP A 86 -9.31 -5.27 6.72
C ASP A 86 -7.85 -5.71 6.56
N SER A 87 -7.45 -6.11 5.36
CA SER A 87 -6.08 -6.55 5.08
C SER A 87 -5.02 -5.45 5.30
N VAL A 88 -5.37 -4.18 5.07
CA VAL A 88 -4.47 -3.04 5.31
C VAL A 88 -4.28 -2.85 6.81
N ASP A 89 -5.36 -2.92 7.57
CA ASP A 89 -5.31 -2.83 9.03
C ASP A 89 -4.51 -3.99 9.63
N MET A 90 -4.68 -5.21 9.10
CA MET A 90 -3.91 -6.38 9.51
C MET A 90 -2.40 -6.19 9.29
N ILE A 91 -2.00 -5.66 8.12
CA ILE A 91 -0.58 -5.38 7.82
C ILE A 91 -0.02 -4.34 8.80
N ARG A 92 -0.78 -3.28 9.09
CA ARG A 92 -0.38 -2.23 10.06
C ARG A 92 -0.30 -2.76 11.49
N MET A 93 -1.21 -3.63 11.88
CA MET A 93 -1.21 -4.32 13.18
C MET A 93 0.06 -5.17 13.36
N VAL A 94 0.46 -5.92 12.33
CA VAL A 94 1.72 -6.69 12.33
C VAL A 94 2.93 -5.76 12.52
N THR A 95 2.91 -4.54 11.98
CA THR A 95 3.96 -3.53 12.22
C THR A 95 4.09 -3.17 13.70
N MET A 96 2.97 -2.96 14.39
CA MET A 96 2.98 -2.61 15.81
C MET A 96 3.42 -3.78 16.69
N LEU A 97 3.07 -5.02 16.33
CA LEU A 97 3.58 -6.20 17.00
C LEU A 97 5.11 -6.29 16.91
N ARG A 98 5.69 -5.93 15.75
CA ARG A 98 7.16 -5.91 15.58
C ARG A 98 7.86 -4.89 16.46
N GLN A 99 7.25 -3.72 16.69
CA GLN A 99 7.78 -2.74 17.66
C GLN A 99 7.84 -3.30 19.09
N LYS A 100 7.09 -4.35 19.38
CA LYS A 100 7.12 -5.11 20.64
C LYS A 100 7.91 -6.42 20.54
N GLU A 101 8.77 -6.57 19.52
CA GLU A 101 9.58 -7.78 19.26
C GLU A 101 8.78 -9.06 18.97
N LEU A 102 7.54 -8.91 18.51
CA LEU A 102 6.64 -10.01 18.17
C LEU A 102 6.50 -10.17 16.65
N HIS A 103 6.48 -11.41 16.18
CA HIS A 103 6.30 -11.79 14.78
C HIS A 103 4.93 -12.42 14.55
N LEU A 104 4.29 -12.02 13.45
CA LEU A 104 3.06 -12.58 12.94
C LEU A 104 3.02 -12.43 11.41
N SER A 105 2.58 -13.46 10.70
CA SER A 105 2.33 -13.39 9.26
C SER A 105 0.94 -12.78 9.00
N PRO A 106 0.83 -11.69 8.21
CA PRO A 106 -0.47 -11.12 7.85
C PRO A 106 -1.39 -12.12 7.14
N VAL A 107 -0.81 -12.98 6.27
CA VAL A 107 -1.57 -14.00 5.53
C VAL A 107 -2.15 -15.04 6.49
N GLU A 108 -1.33 -15.56 7.41
CA GLU A 108 -1.79 -16.58 8.37
C GLU A 108 -2.82 -16.03 9.36
N ALA A 109 -2.70 -14.75 9.72
CA ALA A 109 -3.67 -14.05 10.56
C ALA A 109 -5.03 -13.89 9.87
N MET A 110 -5.04 -13.71 8.54
CA MET A 110 -6.27 -13.57 7.76
C MET A 110 -7.01 -14.89 7.50
N VAL A 111 -6.34 -16.04 7.62
CA VAL A 111 -6.98 -17.37 7.42
C VAL A 111 -8.03 -17.65 8.50
N ASP A 112 -7.72 -17.30 9.75
CA ASP A 112 -8.63 -17.41 10.87
C ASP A 112 -8.47 -16.16 11.74
N PRO A 113 -9.23 -15.09 11.43
CA PRO A 113 -9.04 -13.77 12.00
C PRO A 113 -9.63 -13.64 13.41
N LYS A 114 -9.86 -14.74 14.14
CA LYS A 114 -10.26 -14.71 15.55
C LYS A 114 -9.10 -14.29 16.44
N LEU A 115 -9.37 -13.49 17.46
CA LEU A 115 -8.33 -12.98 18.37
C LEU A 115 -7.50 -14.11 18.97
N SER A 116 -8.12 -15.17 19.49
CA SER A 116 -7.44 -16.34 20.06
C SER A 116 -6.56 -17.08 19.04
N SER A 117 -7.09 -17.29 17.83
CA SER A 117 -6.37 -17.96 16.73
C SER A 117 -5.17 -17.15 16.27
N VAL A 118 -5.34 -15.84 16.07
CA VAL A 118 -4.26 -14.93 15.68
C VAL A 118 -3.21 -14.86 16.78
N ALA A 119 -3.62 -14.73 18.05
CA ALA A 119 -2.70 -14.68 19.19
C ALA A 119 -1.86 -15.96 19.34
N SER A 120 -2.43 -17.13 19.01
CA SER A 120 -1.73 -18.42 19.06
C SER A 120 -0.59 -18.54 18.02
N LYS A 121 -0.63 -17.73 16.96
CA LYS A 121 0.37 -17.71 15.88
C LYS A 121 1.51 -16.71 16.14
N ILE A 122 1.40 -15.89 17.19
CA ILE A 122 2.42 -14.90 17.53
C ILE A 122 3.66 -15.62 18.08
N THR A 123 4.82 -15.32 17.49
CA THR A 123 6.12 -15.83 17.94
C THR A 123 7.05 -14.68 18.32
N LEU A 124 8.08 -14.95 19.12
CA LEU A 124 9.13 -13.97 19.43
C LEU A 124 10.09 -13.85 18.24
N ILE A 125 10.53 -12.63 17.93
CA ILE A 125 11.58 -12.42 16.95
C ILE A 125 12.90 -12.95 17.53
N SER A 126 13.33 -14.14 17.11
CA SER A 126 14.61 -14.72 17.55
C SER A 126 15.79 -14.02 16.86
N ASN A 127 16.72 -13.48 17.64
CA ASN A 127 17.96 -12.83 17.17
C ASN A 127 18.99 -13.78 16.51
N GLU A 128 18.71 -15.08 16.43
CA GLU A 128 19.66 -16.09 15.92
C GLU A 128 20.02 -15.93 14.42
N ASN A 129 19.26 -15.13 13.65
CA ASN A 129 19.52 -14.88 12.23
C ASN A 129 20.30 -13.58 11.93
N ALA A 130 20.81 -12.86 12.93
CA ALA A 130 21.53 -11.60 12.73
C ALA A 130 22.82 -11.75 11.87
N THR A 131 23.53 -12.86 11.99
CA THR A 131 24.73 -13.18 11.18
C THR A 131 24.40 -13.50 9.71
N ALA A 132 23.28 -14.17 9.45
CA ALA A 132 22.77 -14.39 8.09
C ALA A 132 22.15 -13.14 7.45
N LYS A 133 21.64 -12.20 8.26
CA LYS A 133 21.16 -10.88 7.80
C LYS A 133 22.32 -9.99 7.30
N SER A 134 23.49 -10.03 7.94
CA SER A 134 24.67 -9.21 7.58
C SER A 134 25.38 -9.65 6.28
N SER A 135 25.38 -10.94 5.94
CA SER A 135 26.05 -11.43 4.71
C SER A 135 25.24 -11.21 3.43
N ARG A 136 23.94 -10.90 3.54
CA ARG A 136 23.01 -10.70 2.40
C ARG A 136 22.85 -9.23 2.00
N THR A 137 23.49 -8.32 2.74
CA THR A 137 23.47 -6.87 2.50
C THR A 137 24.73 -6.38 1.79
N THR A 138 25.68 -7.26 1.44
CA THR A 138 26.85 -6.86 0.68
C THR A 138 26.47 -6.40 -0.73
N PRO A 139 27.01 -5.27 -1.21
CA PRO A 139 26.86 -4.84 -2.60
C PRO A 139 27.12 -5.96 -3.60
N PHE A 140 26.30 -5.99 -4.65
CA PHE A 140 26.37 -6.94 -5.77
C PHE A 140 26.16 -8.41 -5.38
N PHE A 141 25.74 -8.73 -4.14
CA PHE A 141 25.55 -10.12 -3.70
C PHE A 141 24.63 -10.93 -4.63
N LEU A 142 23.43 -10.40 -4.92
CA LEU A 142 22.47 -11.06 -5.81
C LEU A 142 23.00 -11.17 -7.23
N LEU A 143 23.68 -10.11 -7.72
CA LEU A 143 24.23 -10.09 -9.06
C LEU A 143 25.33 -11.13 -9.24
N ARG A 144 26.28 -11.21 -8.30
CA ARG A 144 27.36 -12.21 -8.31
C ARG A 144 26.83 -13.63 -8.20
N ARG A 145 25.76 -13.84 -7.42
CA ARG A 145 25.09 -15.16 -7.34
C ARG A 145 24.51 -15.58 -8.69
N GLN A 146 23.99 -14.64 -9.48
CA GLN A 146 23.34 -14.92 -10.76
C GLN A 146 24.33 -15.01 -11.94
N LEU A 147 25.29 -14.09 -12.02
CA LEU A 147 26.18 -13.93 -13.19
C LEU A 147 27.63 -14.36 -12.93
N GLY A 148 27.97 -14.75 -11.69
CA GLY A 148 29.35 -14.93 -11.26
C GLY A 148 30.10 -13.60 -11.10
N ALA A 149 31.34 -13.66 -10.59
CA ALA A 149 32.14 -12.46 -10.34
C ALA A 149 32.45 -11.67 -11.63
N PHE A 150 32.84 -12.37 -12.70
CA PHE A 150 33.18 -11.74 -13.98
C PHE A 150 31.97 -11.11 -14.67
N GLY A 151 30.82 -11.80 -14.66
CA GLY A 151 29.59 -11.28 -15.25
C GLY A 151 29.06 -10.06 -14.47
N ALA A 152 29.16 -10.09 -13.15
CA ALA A 152 28.80 -8.95 -12.31
C ALA A 152 29.67 -7.71 -12.60
N GLU A 153 30.99 -7.90 -12.75
CA GLU A 153 31.91 -6.80 -13.06
C GLU A 153 31.65 -6.20 -14.45
N ARG A 154 31.43 -7.06 -15.47
CA ARG A 154 31.07 -6.61 -16.81
C ARG A 154 29.77 -5.81 -16.82
N LEU A 155 28.75 -6.28 -16.11
CA LEU A 155 27.49 -5.56 -16.02
C LEU A 155 27.66 -4.24 -15.26
N ALA A 156 28.47 -4.20 -14.19
CA ALA A 156 28.72 -2.96 -13.46
C ALA A 156 29.39 -1.90 -14.35
N ALA A 157 30.39 -2.29 -15.16
CA ALA A 157 31.03 -1.39 -16.11
C ALA A 157 30.04 -0.88 -17.18
N SER A 158 29.23 -1.77 -17.76
CA SER A 158 28.19 -1.39 -18.74
C SER A 158 27.12 -0.50 -18.11
N ALA A 159 26.70 -0.79 -16.87
CA ALA A 159 25.75 0.01 -16.14
C ALA A 159 26.26 1.43 -15.87
N ALA A 160 27.54 1.57 -15.52
CA ALA A 160 28.19 2.87 -15.32
C ALA A 160 28.17 3.71 -16.61
N GLU A 161 28.52 3.08 -17.75
CA GLU A 161 28.46 3.72 -19.08
C GLU A 161 27.03 4.15 -19.44
N GLN A 162 26.05 3.25 -19.31
CA GLN A 162 24.64 3.54 -19.61
C GLN A 162 24.07 4.64 -18.71
N CYS A 163 24.45 4.67 -17.44
CA CYS A 163 24.06 5.71 -16.50
C CYS A 163 24.82 7.03 -16.69
N GLY A 164 25.94 7.02 -17.44
CA GLY A 164 26.82 8.18 -17.59
C GLY A 164 27.49 8.60 -16.27
N VAL A 165 27.87 7.62 -15.45
CA VAL A 165 28.49 7.83 -14.13
C VAL A 165 29.77 7.01 -13.99
N ALA A 166 30.62 7.36 -13.02
CA ALA A 166 31.77 6.53 -12.68
C ALA A 166 31.31 5.24 -11.97
N GLN A 167 31.98 4.11 -12.20
CA GLN A 167 31.56 2.82 -11.66
C GLN A 167 31.57 2.82 -10.11
N GLU A 168 32.45 3.62 -9.50
CA GLU A 168 32.60 3.74 -8.05
C GLU A 168 31.40 4.43 -7.37
N THR A 169 30.57 5.14 -8.14
CA THR A 169 29.34 5.73 -7.59
C THR A 169 28.21 4.71 -7.49
N ILE A 170 28.34 3.54 -8.10
CA ILE A 170 27.35 2.47 -8.02
C ILE A 170 27.45 1.77 -6.67
N GLU A 171 26.42 1.97 -5.85
CA GLU A 171 26.28 1.32 -4.55
C GLU A 171 25.91 -0.16 -4.69
N ASN A 172 25.00 -0.49 -5.61
CA ASN A 172 24.52 -1.86 -5.78
C ASN A 172 23.85 -2.06 -7.14
N ILE A 173 23.80 -3.32 -7.60
CA ILE A 173 23.04 -3.73 -8.78
C ILE A 173 22.29 -5.03 -8.49
N TYR A 174 21.02 -5.09 -8.88
CA TYR A 174 20.20 -6.29 -8.80
C TYR A 174 19.10 -6.30 -9.88
N PRO A 175 18.54 -7.47 -10.23
CA PRO A 175 17.50 -7.57 -11.26
C PRO A 175 16.28 -6.70 -10.98
N CYS A 176 15.63 -6.22 -12.05
CA CYS A 176 14.28 -5.66 -11.96
C CYS A 176 13.25 -6.75 -11.67
N THR A 177 12.15 -6.36 -11.06
CA THR A 177 10.94 -7.20 -11.01
C THR A 177 10.24 -7.22 -12.38
N ALA A 178 9.47 -8.26 -12.67
CA ALA A 178 8.67 -8.32 -13.90
C ALA A 178 7.71 -7.12 -14.05
N LEU A 179 7.19 -6.61 -12.93
CA LEU A 179 6.37 -5.40 -12.92
C LEU A 179 7.18 -4.17 -13.34
N GLN A 180 8.37 -3.96 -12.76
CA GLN A 180 9.23 -2.83 -13.13
C GLN A 180 9.58 -2.87 -14.62
N GLU A 181 9.93 -4.05 -15.17
CA GLU A 181 10.19 -4.22 -16.60
C GLU A 181 8.96 -3.87 -17.45
N GLY A 182 7.77 -4.36 -17.07
CA GLY A 182 6.52 -4.06 -17.77
C GLY A 182 6.15 -2.58 -17.77
N LEU A 183 6.31 -1.90 -16.63
CA LEU A 183 6.06 -0.46 -16.50
C LEU A 183 7.00 0.34 -17.40
N LEU A 184 8.30 0.06 -17.34
CA LEU A 184 9.31 0.75 -18.15
C LEU A 184 9.09 0.53 -19.65
N TYR A 185 8.78 -0.70 -20.06
CA TYR A 185 8.45 -1.01 -21.45
C TYR A 185 7.24 -0.22 -21.97
N LEU A 186 6.19 -0.08 -21.16
CA LEU A 186 5.01 0.69 -21.53
C LEU A 186 5.32 2.19 -21.64
N SER A 187 6.19 2.71 -20.77
CA SER A 187 6.66 4.10 -20.84
C SER A 187 7.61 4.38 -22.01
N GLU A 188 8.36 3.38 -22.48
CA GLU A 188 9.11 3.46 -23.75
C GLU A 188 8.18 3.53 -24.97
N LYS A 189 7.01 2.87 -24.90
CA LYS A 189 6.01 2.89 -25.98
C LYS A 189 5.16 4.15 -25.99
N ILE A 190 4.75 4.60 -24.81
CA ILE A 190 3.89 5.76 -24.61
C ILE A 190 4.64 6.70 -23.66
N PRO A 191 5.38 7.67 -24.21
CA PRO A 191 6.16 8.60 -23.40
C PRO A 191 5.30 9.30 -22.33
N GLY A 192 5.84 9.43 -21.13
CA GLY A 192 5.17 10.01 -19.97
C GLY A 192 4.19 9.09 -19.23
N LEU A 193 3.90 7.90 -19.76
CA LEU A 193 3.09 6.93 -19.03
C LEU A 193 3.83 6.50 -17.74
N TYR A 194 3.07 6.21 -16.67
CA TYR A 194 3.57 5.80 -15.36
C TYR A 194 4.48 6.80 -14.62
N PHE A 195 4.56 8.04 -15.08
CA PHE A 195 5.10 9.13 -14.27
C PHE A 195 4.00 9.74 -13.41
N TYR A 196 4.26 9.83 -12.11
CA TYR A 196 3.43 10.56 -11.17
C TYR A 196 4.05 11.93 -10.90
N ARG A 197 3.25 12.97 -11.13
CA ARG A 197 3.59 14.35 -10.85
C ARG A 197 2.79 14.86 -9.66
N GLN A 198 3.48 15.16 -8.57
CA GLN A 198 2.92 15.80 -7.41
C GLN A 198 3.39 17.25 -7.35
N ALA A 199 2.49 18.16 -6.98
CA ALA A 199 2.86 19.55 -6.74
C ALA A 199 2.24 20.05 -5.43
N TRP A 200 3.06 20.60 -4.56
CA TRP A 200 2.64 21.25 -3.32
C TRP A 200 2.88 22.75 -3.42
N SER A 201 1.88 23.53 -3.00
CA SER A 201 2.08 24.95 -2.77
C SER A 201 2.68 25.12 -1.39
N LEU A 202 3.82 25.79 -1.31
CA LEU A 202 4.56 25.96 -0.07
C LEU A 202 4.20 27.31 0.56
N ASP A 203 3.94 27.29 1.87
CA ASP A 203 3.64 28.51 2.64
C ASP A 203 4.81 29.49 2.58
N ALA A 204 4.51 30.78 2.73
CA ALA A 204 5.50 31.84 2.54
C ALA A 204 6.64 31.80 3.58
N ASP A 205 6.38 31.24 4.75
CA ASP A 205 7.28 31.12 5.90
C ASP A 205 8.00 29.77 5.99
N ILE A 206 7.81 28.88 5.00
CA ILE A 206 8.54 27.61 4.98
C ILE A 206 10.06 27.86 4.91
N ASP A 207 10.81 27.11 5.72
CA ASP A 207 12.27 27.10 5.63
C ASP A 207 12.69 26.18 4.48
N ILE A 208 13.07 26.80 3.36
CA ILE A 208 13.40 26.07 2.14
C ILE A 208 14.68 25.27 2.30
N ASP A 209 15.72 25.82 2.94
CA ASP A 209 16.99 25.12 3.12
C ASP A 209 16.81 23.88 4.00
N ARG A 210 15.95 23.99 5.03
CA ARG A 210 15.54 22.86 5.86
C ARG A 210 14.74 21.82 5.07
N PHE A 211 13.81 22.23 4.22
CA PHE A 211 13.05 21.31 3.36
C PHE A 211 13.98 20.56 2.39
N VAL A 212 14.91 21.29 1.76
CA VAL A 212 15.95 20.76 0.88
C VAL A 212 16.81 19.73 1.62
N ALA A 213 17.31 20.07 2.81
CA ALA A 213 18.11 19.16 3.64
C ALA A 213 17.32 17.90 4.06
N ALA A 214 16.05 18.06 4.45
CA ALA A 214 15.17 16.95 4.79
C ALA A 214 14.98 15.99 3.60
N TYR A 215 14.79 16.54 2.40
CA TYR A 215 14.64 15.76 1.18
C TYR A 215 15.92 15.04 0.77
N HIS A 216 17.09 15.68 0.87
CA HIS A 216 18.38 15.02 0.68
C HIS A 216 18.57 13.87 1.67
N GLY A 217 18.22 14.08 2.94
CA GLY A 217 18.25 13.04 3.96
C GLY A 217 17.33 11.85 3.62
N LEU A 218 16.15 12.12 3.05
CA LEU A 218 15.22 11.10 2.56
C LEU A 218 15.84 10.29 1.40
N CYS A 219 16.37 10.95 0.37
CA CYS A 219 17.02 10.27 -0.76
C CYS A 219 18.22 9.42 -0.32
N LYS A 220 19.01 9.91 0.64
CA LYS A 220 20.14 9.16 1.22
C LYS A 220 19.69 7.90 1.97
N ALA A 221 18.57 7.98 2.68
CA ALA A 221 18.05 6.87 3.47
C ALA A 221 17.32 5.82 2.61
N HIS A 222 16.75 6.22 1.47
CA HIS A 222 15.92 5.37 0.62
C HIS A 222 16.60 5.08 -0.74
N PRO A 223 17.36 3.98 -0.88
CA PRO A 223 18.05 3.62 -2.11
C PRO A 223 17.22 3.68 -3.38
N ILE A 224 15.93 3.35 -3.30
CA ILE A 224 15.01 3.34 -4.44
C ILE A 224 14.86 4.72 -5.11
N LEU A 225 15.03 5.82 -4.37
CA LEU A 225 14.97 7.18 -4.92
C LEU A 225 16.22 7.54 -5.75
N ARG A 226 17.31 6.80 -5.55
CA ARG A 226 18.59 6.94 -6.26
C ARG A 226 18.78 5.85 -7.31
N THR A 227 17.72 5.09 -7.61
CA THR A 227 17.79 3.95 -8.51
C THR A 227 17.50 4.36 -9.94
N ARG A 228 18.39 3.94 -10.84
CA ARG A 228 18.19 3.96 -12.28
C ARG A 228 18.02 2.55 -12.81
N VAL A 229 17.56 2.40 -14.05
CA VAL A 229 17.40 1.09 -14.69
C VAL A 229 18.18 1.03 -15.98
N VAL A 230 18.95 -0.05 -16.16
CA VAL A 230 19.77 -0.32 -17.35
C VAL A 230 19.39 -1.66 -17.95
N ARG A 231 19.67 -1.87 -19.24
CA ARG A 231 19.56 -3.18 -19.88
C ARG A 231 20.91 -3.90 -19.88
N GLY A 232 20.88 -5.17 -19.51
CA GLY A 232 22.03 -6.06 -19.66
C GLY A 232 22.11 -6.67 -21.06
N ASP A 233 23.29 -7.19 -21.40
CA ASP A 233 23.54 -7.94 -22.65
C ASP A 233 22.66 -9.19 -22.77
N ASP A 234 22.13 -9.69 -21.65
CA ASP A 234 21.22 -10.83 -21.58
C ASP A 234 19.76 -10.47 -21.88
N GLY A 235 19.48 -9.20 -22.21
CA GLY A 235 18.15 -8.68 -22.51
C GLY A 235 17.30 -8.41 -21.28
N LYS A 236 17.82 -8.59 -20.06
CA LYS A 236 17.11 -8.30 -18.81
C LYS A 236 17.38 -6.88 -18.35
N SER A 237 16.48 -6.36 -17.51
CA SER A 237 16.66 -5.04 -16.90
C SER A 237 17.23 -5.17 -15.48
N TYR A 238 18.14 -4.27 -15.14
CA TYR A 238 18.83 -4.24 -13.86
C TYR A 238 18.65 -2.88 -13.20
N GLN A 239 18.35 -2.91 -11.90
CA GLN A 239 18.31 -1.75 -11.05
C GLN A 239 19.73 -1.39 -10.63
N VAL A 240 20.11 -0.13 -10.81
CA VAL A 240 21.44 0.41 -10.48
C VAL A 240 21.24 1.48 -9.42
N VAL A 241 21.73 1.20 -8.22
CA VAL A 241 21.60 2.10 -7.06
C VAL A 241 22.78 3.05 -7.02
N LEU A 242 22.48 4.35 -7.10
CA LEU A 242 23.28 5.54 -6.82
C LEU A 242 23.85 5.61 -5.40
N HIS A 243 25.15 5.85 -5.12
CA HIS A 243 25.58 6.31 -3.78
C HIS A 243 25.07 7.73 -3.49
N ASP A 244 25.20 8.62 -4.47
CA ASP A 244 24.59 9.96 -4.48
C ASP A 244 24.08 10.19 -5.90
N ASP A 245 22.75 10.31 -6.07
CA ASP A 245 22.18 10.78 -7.34
C ASP A 245 21.83 12.26 -7.17
N ALA A 246 22.71 13.12 -7.69
CA ALA A 246 22.74 14.57 -7.44
C ALA A 246 21.62 15.37 -8.16
N LEU A 247 20.54 14.73 -8.58
CA LEU A 247 19.57 15.31 -9.52
C LEU A 247 18.42 16.04 -8.84
N ILE A 248 18.78 16.69 -7.75
CA ILE A 248 17.91 17.55 -6.98
C ILE A 248 18.21 18.98 -7.45
N SER A 249 17.31 19.56 -8.24
CA SER A 249 17.46 20.92 -8.76
C SER A 249 16.39 21.84 -8.18
N PHE A 250 16.78 22.68 -7.24
CA PHE A 250 15.87 23.63 -6.58
C PHE A 250 15.78 24.98 -7.29
N ASP A 251 16.39 25.10 -8.47
CA ASP A 251 16.80 26.39 -9.01
C ASP A 251 16.25 26.63 -10.43
N GLY A 252 14.97 26.34 -10.70
CA GLY A 252 14.19 26.94 -11.81
C GLY A 252 14.69 26.78 -13.26
N GLY A 253 15.86 26.21 -13.49
CA GLY A 253 16.51 26.03 -14.78
C GLY A 253 17.22 24.71 -14.71
N ASP A 254 16.53 23.66 -15.14
CA ASP A 254 16.97 22.32 -14.80
C ASP A 254 16.97 21.44 -16.04
N GLU A 255 18.14 20.89 -16.35
CA GLU A 255 18.28 19.81 -17.33
C GLU A 255 17.45 18.60 -16.92
N VAL A 256 17.21 18.36 -15.62
CA VAL A 256 16.38 17.24 -15.12
C VAL A 256 14.89 17.54 -15.26
N GLY A 257 14.42 18.74 -14.92
CA GLY A 257 13.08 19.21 -15.23
C GLY A 257 12.81 19.23 -16.74
N ALA A 258 13.77 19.66 -17.56
CA ALA A 258 13.71 19.59 -19.02
C ALA A 258 13.76 18.13 -19.53
N HIS A 259 14.57 17.26 -18.92
CA HIS A 259 14.69 15.84 -19.25
C HIS A 259 13.41 15.07 -18.89
N MET A 260 12.83 15.32 -17.74
CA MET A 260 11.57 14.72 -17.30
C MET A 260 10.39 15.32 -18.05
N THR A 261 10.44 16.59 -18.46
CA THR A 261 9.47 17.17 -19.40
C THR A 261 9.64 16.58 -20.80
N ALA A 262 10.86 16.27 -21.25
CA ALA A 262 11.13 15.63 -22.53
C ALA A 262 10.70 14.15 -22.53
N ILE A 263 11.00 13.40 -21.48
CA ILE A 263 10.54 12.02 -21.28
C ILE A 263 9.02 11.99 -21.13
N SER A 264 8.45 12.89 -20.31
CA SER A 264 6.99 12.98 -20.15
C SER A 264 6.30 13.52 -21.39
N GLY A 265 7.04 14.20 -22.27
CA GLY A 265 6.55 14.89 -23.46
C GLY A 265 6.86 14.23 -24.80
N GLY A 266 7.46 13.03 -24.84
CA GLY A 266 7.59 12.29 -26.11
C GLY A 266 8.99 11.89 -26.58
N SER A 267 10.06 12.39 -25.96
CA SER A 267 11.42 12.30 -26.54
C SER A 267 12.45 11.93 -25.46
N GLY A 268 12.86 10.65 -25.44
CA GLY A 268 13.93 10.19 -24.55
C GLY A 268 13.88 8.68 -24.27
N THR A 269 15.04 8.07 -24.06
CA THR A 269 15.15 6.72 -23.49
C THR A 269 15.16 6.81 -21.97
N LEU A 270 14.55 5.83 -21.28
CA LEU A 270 14.62 5.70 -19.82
C LEU A 270 15.91 4.98 -19.36
N ASN A 271 16.61 4.34 -20.29
CA ASN A 271 17.74 3.48 -19.99
C ASN A 271 18.93 4.29 -19.43
N GLY A 272 19.35 3.94 -18.21
CA GLY A 272 20.39 4.64 -17.44
C GLY A 272 20.01 6.04 -16.99
N LYS A 273 18.76 6.45 -17.22
CA LYS A 273 18.28 7.79 -16.90
C LYS A 273 17.63 7.86 -15.53
N PRO A 274 17.56 9.06 -14.94
CA PRO A 274 16.91 9.29 -13.67
C PRO A 274 15.41 9.04 -13.79
N LEU A 275 14.86 8.34 -12.80
CA LEU A 275 13.44 8.01 -12.74
C LEU A 275 12.70 8.81 -11.65
N HIS A 276 13.42 9.68 -10.96
CA HIS A 276 12.95 10.53 -9.87
C HIS A 276 13.60 11.90 -9.98
N SER A 277 12.80 12.94 -9.77
CA SER A 277 13.27 14.32 -9.77
C SER A 277 12.40 15.17 -8.87
N VAL A 278 12.99 16.23 -8.34
CA VAL A 278 12.28 17.26 -7.61
C VAL A 278 12.75 18.64 -7.99
N SER A 279 11.84 19.60 -7.88
CA SER A 279 12.15 21.00 -8.07
C SER A 279 11.34 21.91 -7.17
N ILE A 280 11.89 23.08 -6.89
CA ILE A 280 11.19 24.17 -6.22
C ILE A 280 11.26 25.39 -7.14
N HIS A 281 10.10 25.99 -7.43
CA HIS A 281 10.02 27.15 -8.32
C HIS A 281 9.18 28.25 -7.68
N ALA A 282 9.51 29.51 -7.97
CA ALA A 282 8.57 30.60 -7.71
C ALA A 282 7.30 30.37 -8.55
N PRO A 283 6.09 30.56 -8.01
CA PRO A 283 4.89 30.51 -8.81
C PRO A 283 4.95 31.59 -9.90
N ALA A 284 4.39 31.31 -11.07
CA ALA A 284 4.03 32.37 -12.01
C ALA A 284 3.22 33.41 -11.23
N ALA A 285 3.57 34.70 -11.37
CA ALA A 285 3.02 35.78 -10.55
C ALA A 285 1.48 35.67 -10.50
N ASP A 286 0.96 35.26 -9.35
CA ASP A 286 -0.47 35.17 -9.06
C ASP A 286 -0.77 36.23 -8.00
N PRO A 287 -1.24 37.42 -8.41
CA PRO A 287 -1.53 38.52 -7.50
C PRO A 287 -2.64 38.12 -6.52
N GLY A 288 -2.26 37.69 -5.32
CA GLY A 288 -3.18 37.22 -4.27
C GLY A 288 -2.84 35.86 -3.66
N SER A 289 -1.88 35.12 -4.21
CA SER A 289 -1.44 33.84 -3.61
C SER A 289 -0.70 34.08 -2.30
N LYS A 290 -1.14 33.40 -1.22
CA LYS A 290 -0.41 33.34 0.07
C LYS A 290 0.85 32.45 0.01
N PHE A 291 1.01 31.69 -1.07
CA PHE A 291 2.12 30.76 -1.28
C PHE A 291 3.24 31.42 -2.10
N SER A 292 4.48 31.28 -1.63
CA SER A 292 5.65 31.92 -2.24
C SER A 292 6.40 31.02 -3.23
N LYS A 293 6.24 29.70 -3.11
CA LYS A 293 6.96 28.69 -3.90
C LYS A 293 6.07 27.48 -4.17
N LYS A 294 6.40 26.72 -5.22
CA LYS A 294 5.81 25.42 -5.53
C LYS A 294 6.90 24.36 -5.54
N PHE A 295 6.72 23.31 -4.75
CA PHE A 295 7.49 22.08 -4.86
C PHE A 295 6.82 21.18 -5.89
N VAL A 296 7.62 20.57 -6.77
CA VAL A 296 7.17 19.59 -7.75
C VAL A 296 8.03 18.35 -7.62
N ARG A 297 7.40 17.18 -7.49
CA ARG A 297 8.03 15.88 -7.55
C ARG A 297 7.52 15.13 -8.77
N ILE A 298 8.45 14.59 -9.55
CA ILE A 298 8.12 13.68 -10.67
C ILE A 298 8.85 12.37 -10.42
N ILE A 299 8.10 11.28 -10.36
CA ILE A 299 8.63 9.95 -10.04
C ILE A 299 7.96 8.87 -10.89
N HIS A 300 8.76 7.96 -11.43
CA HIS A 300 8.27 6.82 -12.21
C HIS A 300 7.72 5.71 -11.30
N HIS A 301 6.62 5.05 -11.68
CA HIS A 301 5.96 4.02 -10.89
C HIS A 301 6.83 2.76 -10.65
N ALA A 302 7.93 2.59 -11.40
CA ALA A 302 8.92 1.56 -11.11
C ALA A 302 9.69 1.77 -9.79
N LEU A 303 9.62 2.97 -9.19
CA LEU A 303 10.32 3.32 -7.96
C LEU A 303 9.40 3.40 -6.73
N TYR A 304 8.09 3.41 -6.91
CA TYR A 304 7.15 3.54 -5.81
C TYR A 304 5.85 2.75 -6.03
N ASP A 305 5.14 2.56 -4.94
CA ASP A 305 3.72 2.21 -4.87
C ASP A 305 3.01 3.18 -3.91
N ALA A 306 1.67 3.12 -3.83
CA ALA A 306 0.92 4.05 -2.99
C ALA A 306 1.33 4.00 -1.50
N TRP A 307 1.76 2.83 -1.02
CA TRP A 307 2.17 2.64 0.37
C TRP A 307 3.54 3.25 0.65
N SER A 308 4.54 2.96 -0.18
CA SER A 308 5.88 3.53 -0.07
C SER A 308 5.86 5.04 -0.26
N LEU A 309 5.03 5.57 -1.16
CA LEU A 309 4.87 7.02 -1.32
C LEU A 309 4.31 7.68 -0.06
N ALA A 310 3.33 7.07 0.59
CA ALA A 310 2.80 7.56 1.86
C ALA A 310 3.86 7.52 2.99
N ASN A 311 4.66 6.45 3.06
CA ASN A 311 5.77 6.36 4.02
C ASN A 311 6.81 7.46 3.77
N LEU A 312 7.19 7.70 2.50
CA LEU A 312 8.13 8.75 2.12
C LEU A 312 7.62 10.14 2.49
N ASP A 313 6.34 10.41 2.26
CA ASP A 313 5.73 11.71 2.58
C ASP A 313 5.63 11.94 4.10
N ALA A 314 5.29 10.90 4.87
CA ALA A 314 5.29 10.96 6.33
C ALA A 314 6.70 11.21 6.89
N GLU A 315 7.69 10.46 6.41
CA GLU A 315 9.08 10.62 6.85
C GLU A 315 9.66 11.99 6.45
N LEU A 316 9.31 12.51 5.28
CA LEU A 316 9.70 13.86 4.87
C LEU A 316 9.15 14.92 5.83
N ALA A 317 7.88 14.80 6.23
CA ALA A 317 7.27 15.71 7.20
C ALA A 317 7.96 15.62 8.57
N GLU A 318 8.30 14.41 9.04
CA GLU A 318 9.01 14.21 10.31
C GLU A 318 10.45 14.74 10.26
N ARG A 319 11.20 14.46 9.19
CA ARG A 319 12.55 14.99 8.96
C ARG A 319 12.54 16.51 8.94
N TYR A 320 11.57 17.09 8.24
CA TYR A 320 11.38 18.53 8.25
C TYR A 320 11.10 18.99 9.69
N ALA A 321 10.10 18.46 10.40
CA ALA A 321 9.71 18.93 11.73
C ALA A 321 10.78 18.76 12.83
N ALA A 322 11.54 17.67 12.80
CA ALA A 322 12.58 17.36 13.80
C ALA A 322 13.96 17.95 13.46
N ALA A 323 14.22 18.27 12.18
CA ALA A 323 15.53 18.73 11.70
C ALA A 323 16.68 17.83 12.23
N GLU A 324 17.61 18.40 13.02
CA GLU A 324 18.79 17.70 13.51
C GLU A 324 18.48 16.58 14.52
N SER A 325 17.30 16.61 15.17
CA SER A 325 16.91 15.57 16.13
C SER A 325 16.18 14.39 15.49
N PHE A 326 16.11 14.33 14.15
CA PHE A 326 15.47 13.24 13.45
C PHE A 326 16.30 11.95 13.56
N LEU A 327 15.67 10.86 13.98
CA LEU A 327 16.26 9.52 13.99
C LEU A 327 15.69 8.71 12.83
N PRO A 328 16.50 8.34 11.82
CA PRO A 328 16.01 7.55 10.71
C PRO A 328 15.46 6.20 11.15
N PRO A 329 14.29 5.77 10.63
CA PRO A 329 13.81 4.42 10.87
C PRO A 329 14.75 3.40 10.22
N GLU A 330 14.76 2.17 10.73
CA GLU A 330 15.40 1.06 10.01
C GLU A 330 14.58 0.76 8.75
N ILE A 331 15.19 0.97 7.57
CA ILE A 331 14.53 0.74 6.28
C ILE A 331 14.93 -0.64 5.74
N PRO A 332 13.99 -1.56 5.59
CA PRO A 332 14.28 -2.88 5.04
C PRO A 332 14.73 -2.78 3.58
N SER A 333 15.89 -3.36 3.28
CA SER A 333 16.47 -3.33 1.94
C SER A 333 15.57 -4.02 0.91
N TYR A 334 15.35 -3.36 -0.23
CA TYR A 334 14.60 -3.93 -1.35
C TYR A 334 15.24 -5.22 -1.91
N THR A 335 16.56 -5.40 -1.72
CA THR A 335 17.27 -6.64 -2.05
C THR A 335 16.64 -7.87 -1.37
N ARG A 336 16.01 -7.72 -0.19
CA ARG A 336 15.29 -8.83 0.46
C ARG A 336 14.07 -9.27 -0.36
N PHE A 337 13.33 -8.33 -0.92
CA PHE A 337 12.19 -8.62 -1.80
C PHE A 337 12.67 -9.25 -3.11
N ILE A 338 13.71 -8.68 -3.74
CA ILE A 338 14.30 -9.25 -4.96
C ILE A 338 14.81 -10.68 -4.71
N GLU A 339 15.46 -10.93 -3.57
CA GLU A 339 15.89 -12.27 -3.19
C GLU A 339 14.70 -13.24 -3.04
N TYR A 340 13.63 -12.80 -2.36
CA TYR A 340 12.43 -13.60 -2.13
C TYR A 340 11.77 -14.02 -3.44
N ILE A 341 11.55 -13.08 -4.37
CA ILE A 341 10.91 -13.39 -5.65
C ILE A 341 11.80 -14.26 -6.54
N THR A 342 13.13 -14.06 -6.50
CA THR A 342 14.08 -14.83 -7.34
C THR A 342 14.24 -16.27 -6.85
N LYS A 343 13.88 -16.55 -5.58
CA LYS A 343 13.90 -17.90 -5.00
C LYS A 343 12.62 -18.70 -5.27
N GLN A 344 11.54 -18.05 -5.70
CA GLN A 344 10.28 -18.75 -5.97
C GLN A 344 10.47 -19.69 -7.16
N ASP A 345 9.82 -20.85 -7.09
CA ASP A 345 9.76 -21.76 -8.22
C ASP A 345 8.87 -21.18 -9.33
N PRO A 346 9.41 -20.83 -10.50
CA PRO A 346 8.62 -20.28 -11.59
C PRO A 346 7.58 -21.28 -12.11
N ASN A 347 7.81 -22.60 -11.97
CA ASN A 347 6.88 -23.61 -12.49
C ASN A 347 5.60 -23.66 -11.66
N SER A 348 5.70 -23.61 -10.33
CA SER A 348 4.53 -23.61 -9.45
C SER A 348 3.59 -22.42 -9.72
N ALA A 349 4.14 -21.22 -9.91
CA ALA A 349 3.35 -20.04 -10.24
C ALA A 349 2.70 -20.15 -11.64
N ASP A 350 3.45 -20.61 -12.64
CA ASP A 350 2.96 -20.80 -14.00
C ASP A 350 1.84 -21.86 -14.07
N GLU A 351 1.98 -22.98 -13.37
CA GLU A 351 0.95 -24.01 -13.24
C GLU A 351 -0.33 -23.47 -12.60
N TYR A 352 -0.19 -22.74 -11.48
CA TYR A 352 -1.33 -22.12 -10.81
C TYR A 352 -2.07 -21.16 -11.74
N TRP A 353 -1.36 -20.23 -12.39
CA TRP A 353 -2.01 -19.23 -13.24
C TRP A 353 -2.59 -19.82 -14.52
N LYS A 354 -1.93 -20.82 -15.14
CA LYS A 354 -2.50 -21.57 -16.27
C LYS A 354 -3.79 -22.29 -15.89
N HIS A 355 -3.84 -22.87 -14.71
CA HIS A 355 -5.05 -23.51 -14.20
C HIS A 355 -6.14 -22.48 -13.88
N TYR A 356 -5.82 -21.47 -13.08
CA TYR A 356 -6.76 -20.45 -12.62
C TYR A 356 -7.33 -19.58 -13.74
N LEU A 357 -6.52 -19.24 -14.75
CA LEU A 357 -6.95 -18.49 -15.95
C LEU A 357 -7.36 -19.41 -17.11
N GLY A 358 -7.41 -20.72 -16.89
CA GLY A 358 -7.85 -21.69 -17.88
C GLY A 358 -9.26 -21.35 -18.38
N GLY A 359 -9.38 -21.11 -19.70
CA GLY A 359 -10.64 -20.76 -20.35
C GLY A 359 -11.16 -19.35 -20.06
N ALA A 360 -10.41 -18.51 -19.33
CA ALA A 360 -10.80 -17.13 -19.08
C ALA A 360 -10.92 -16.34 -20.39
N ARG A 361 -11.97 -15.52 -20.50
CA ARG A 361 -12.16 -14.59 -21.61
C ARG A 361 -12.04 -13.17 -21.10
N GLN A 362 -11.54 -12.29 -21.95
CA GLN A 362 -11.53 -10.87 -21.65
C GLN A 362 -12.97 -10.35 -21.61
N THR A 363 -13.38 -9.85 -20.45
CA THR A 363 -14.65 -9.14 -20.32
C THR A 363 -14.50 -7.77 -20.95
N CYS A 364 -15.23 -7.54 -22.05
CA CYS A 364 -15.17 -6.30 -22.82
C CYS A 364 -16.44 -5.50 -22.60
N TRP A 365 -16.35 -4.44 -21.80
CA TRP A 365 -17.43 -3.46 -21.69
C TRP A 365 -16.89 -2.05 -21.39
N PRO A 366 -17.37 -1.00 -22.09
CA PRO A 366 -18.21 -1.06 -23.29
C PRO A 366 -17.45 -1.66 -24.49
N SER A 367 -18.17 -2.06 -25.53
CA SER A 367 -17.53 -2.52 -26.78
C SER A 367 -16.76 -1.34 -27.41
N VAL A 368 -15.47 -1.54 -27.64
CA VAL A 368 -14.58 -0.55 -28.26
C VAL A 368 -14.02 -1.09 -29.58
N PRO A 369 -13.70 -0.23 -30.55
CA PRO A 369 -13.03 -0.66 -31.78
C PRO A 369 -11.72 -1.39 -31.48
N HIS A 370 -11.34 -2.35 -32.32
CA HIS A 370 -10.07 -3.11 -32.17
C HIS A 370 -8.82 -2.23 -32.17
N SER A 371 -8.88 -1.05 -32.78
CA SER A 371 -7.79 -0.06 -32.81
C SER A 371 -7.81 0.93 -31.64
N TYR A 372 -8.75 0.80 -30.70
CA TYR A 372 -8.88 1.72 -29.59
C TYR A 372 -7.69 1.59 -28.64
N GLN A 373 -7.00 2.71 -28.45
CA GLN A 373 -5.99 2.85 -27.40
C GLN A 373 -6.58 3.72 -26.29
N PRO A 374 -6.74 3.18 -25.06
CA PRO A 374 -7.23 3.96 -23.94
C PRO A 374 -6.32 5.15 -23.68
N GLN A 375 -6.87 6.36 -23.76
CA GLN A 375 -6.21 7.58 -23.34
C GLN A 375 -7.13 8.31 -22.37
N THR A 376 -6.68 8.47 -21.13
CA THR A 376 -7.43 9.21 -20.12
C THR A 376 -7.35 10.70 -20.42
N THR A 377 -8.46 11.29 -20.86
CA THR A 377 -8.58 12.72 -21.17
C THR A 377 -9.29 13.51 -20.07
N ALA A 378 -10.05 12.83 -19.22
CA ALA A 378 -10.80 13.40 -18.11
C ALA A 378 -10.98 12.37 -16.99
N CYS A 379 -11.26 12.86 -15.79
CA CYS A 379 -11.65 12.06 -14.63
C CYS A 379 -12.99 12.55 -14.11
N ILE A 380 -13.93 11.63 -13.87
CA ILE A 380 -15.19 11.89 -13.18
C ILE A 380 -15.11 11.13 -11.86
N GLN A 381 -15.23 11.87 -10.76
CA GLN A 381 -15.21 11.29 -9.41
C GLN A 381 -16.58 11.50 -8.76
N THR A 382 -17.18 10.40 -8.32
CA THR A 382 -18.45 10.41 -7.58
C THR A 382 -18.26 9.65 -6.28
N THR A 383 -18.80 10.19 -5.19
CA THR A 383 -18.77 9.56 -3.87
C THR A 383 -20.18 9.14 -3.49
N PHE A 384 -20.32 7.92 -2.97
CA PHE A 384 -21.59 7.39 -2.48
C PHE A 384 -21.42 6.96 -1.03
N GLU A 385 -22.41 7.28 -0.20
CA GLU A 385 -22.48 6.76 1.15
C GLU A 385 -23.07 5.36 1.12
N LEU A 386 -22.34 4.39 1.66
CA LEU A 386 -22.80 3.03 1.86
C LEU A 386 -23.03 2.82 3.35
N GLU A 387 -24.28 2.59 3.74
CA GLU A 387 -24.59 2.17 5.10
C GLU A 387 -24.01 0.78 5.35
N TRP A 388 -22.84 0.74 5.98
CA TRP A 388 -22.23 -0.51 6.41
C TRP A 388 -22.84 -0.95 7.74
N ASN A 389 -24.03 -1.54 7.69
CA ASN A 389 -24.69 -2.06 8.88
C ASN A 389 -24.09 -3.44 9.26
N LYS A 390 -23.22 -3.42 10.27
CA LYS A 390 -22.50 -4.58 10.82
C LYS A 390 -23.44 -5.66 11.40
N SER A 391 -24.68 -5.31 11.74
CA SER A 391 -25.66 -6.20 12.38
C SER A 391 -26.62 -6.90 11.42
N SER A 392 -26.82 -6.36 10.21
CA SER A 392 -27.87 -6.81 9.28
C SER A 392 -27.36 -7.55 8.04
N THR A 393 -26.05 -7.64 7.85
CA THR A 393 -25.46 -8.28 6.67
C THR A 393 -25.00 -9.69 7.02
N ASN A 394 -25.45 -10.70 6.28
CA ASN A 394 -24.92 -12.08 6.29
C ASN A 394 -23.46 -12.17 5.76
N VAL A 395 -22.70 -11.09 5.86
CA VAL A 395 -21.39 -10.84 5.24
C VAL A 395 -20.32 -10.68 6.33
N GLN A 396 -20.59 -11.22 7.53
CA GLN A 396 -19.90 -10.87 8.77
C GLN A 396 -18.40 -11.19 8.77
N ASP A 397 -17.90 -12.09 7.91
CA ASP A 397 -16.48 -12.44 7.83
C ASP A 397 -15.82 -12.08 6.49
N HIS A 398 -16.30 -11.05 5.79
CA HIS A 398 -15.72 -10.58 4.53
C HIS A 398 -15.30 -9.11 4.56
N THR A 399 -14.21 -8.80 3.86
CA THR A 399 -13.70 -7.42 3.76
C THR A 399 -14.59 -6.56 2.86
N LYS A 400 -14.63 -5.24 3.12
CA LYS A 400 -15.28 -4.25 2.24
C LYS A 400 -14.78 -4.36 0.80
N ALA A 401 -13.48 -4.62 0.62
CA ALA A 401 -12.88 -4.83 -0.70
C ALA A 401 -13.44 -6.07 -1.41
N ALA A 402 -13.65 -7.18 -0.71
CA ALA A 402 -14.28 -8.37 -1.29
C ALA A 402 -15.71 -8.10 -1.74
N VAL A 403 -16.50 -7.40 -0.91
CA VAL A 403 -17.87 -7.00 -1.25
C VAL A 403 -17.90 -6.06 -2.46
N ALA A 404 -17.00 -5.07 -2.51
CA ALA A 404 -16.89 -4.14 -3.63
C ALA A 404 -16.49 -4.86 -4.94
N ARG A 405 -15.54 -5.81 -4.87
CA ARG A 405 -15.15 -6.63 -6.03
C ARG A 405 -16.31 -7.50 -6.51
N LEU A 406 -17.07 -8.13 -5.62
CA LEU A 406 -18.24 -8.91 -5.98
C LEU A 406 -19.31 -8.03 -6.64
N ALA A 407 -19.61 -6.86 -6.07
CA ALA A 407 -20.55 -5.91 -6.64
C ALA A 407 -20.11 -5.45 -8.05
N TRP A 408 -18.82 -5.16 -8.23
CA TRP A 408 -18.23 -4.81 -9.52
C TRP A 408 -18.33 -5.97 -10.52
N ALA A 409 -18.05 -7.19 -10.08
CA ALA A 409 -18.15 -8.38 -10.90
C ALA A 409 -19.60 -8.58 -11.41
N ILE A 410 -20.59 -8.55 -10.50
CA ILE A 410 -22.03 -8.65 -10.84
C ILE A 410 -22.44 -7.55 -11.82
N LEU A 411 -21.96 -6.31 -11.59
CA LEU A 411 -22.24 -5.20 -12.48
C LEU A 411 -21.69 -5.46 -13.89
N LEU A 412 -20.41 -5.83 -14.00
CA LEU A 412 -19.79 -6.18 -15.27
C LEU A 412 -20.55 -7.29 -15.97
N GLY A 413 -20.89 -8.38 -15.28
CA GLY A 413 -21.63 -9.50 -15.86
C GLY A 413 -23.01 -9.11 -16.39
N LYS A 414 -23.72 -8.21 -15.70
CA LYS A 414 -25.00 -7.66 -16.20
C LYS A 414 -24.81 -6.82 -17.46
N TYR A 415 -23.74 -6.04 -17.54
CA TYR A 415 -23.46 -5.15 -18.67
C TYR A 415 -22.84 -5.84 -19.88
N SER A 416 -22.06 -6.91 -19.67
CA SER A 416 -21.49 -7.75 -20.73
C SER A 416 -22.39 -8.93 -21.11
N ASN A 417 -23.44 -9.20 -20.33
CA ASN A 417 -24.28 -10.41 -20.44
C ASN A 417 -23.45 -11.70 -20.29
N GLU A 418 -22.52 -11.70 -19.33
CA GLU A 418 -21.62 -12.82 -19.02
C GLU A 418 -21.75 -13.21 -17.53
N THR A 419 -21.45 -14.47 -17.21
CA THR A 419 -21.42 -14.99 -15.83
C THR A 419 -20.01 -15.29 -15.33
N ASP A 420 -19.01 -15.28 -16.21
CA ASP A 420 -17.59 -15.39 -15.90
C ASP A 420 -16.90 -14.11 -16.38
N VAL A 421 -16.45 -13.29 -15.43
CA VAL A 421 -15.84 -11.99 -15.72
C VAL A 421 -14.41 -11.88 -15.22
N SER A 422 -13.58 -11.23 -16.02
CA SER A 422 -12.17 -11.00 -15.71
C SER A 422 -11.88 -9.50 -15.66
N PHE A 423 -11.33 -9.02 -14.55
CA PHE A 423 -10.93 -7.63 -14.37
C PHE A 423 -9.70 -7.51 -13.47
N GLY A 424 -8.86 -6.51 -13.74
CA GLY A 424 -7.67 -6.25 -12.95
C GLY A 424 -8.00 -5.78 -11.53
N VAL A 425 -7.29 -6.34 -10.53
CA VAL A 425 -7.30 -5.85 -9.15
C VAL A 425 -5.87 -5.61 -8.74
N ALA A 426 -5.59 -4.42 -8.22
CA ALA A 426 -4.31 -4.10 -7.60
C ALA A 426 -4.30 -4.60 -6.14
N LEU A 427 -3.30 -5.39 -5.80
CA LEU A 427 -2.98 -5.84 -4.44
C LEU A 427 -1.69 -5.17 -4.00
N SER A 428 -1.56 -4.88 -2.70
CA SER A 428 -0.36 -4.19 -2.19
C SER A 428 0.92 -5.01 -2.37
N GLY A 429 0.84 -6.35 -2.37
CA GLY A 429 1.98 -7.27 -2.36
C GLY A 429 2.81 -7.25 -1.06
N ARG A 430 2.34 -6.49 -0.05
CA ARG A 430 2.96 -6.36 1.28
C ARG A 430 2.51 -7.45 2.25
N ASP A 431 1.81 -8.45 1.74
CA ASP A 431 1.46 -9.70 2.38
C ASP A 431 2.52 -10.78 2.15
N ALA A 432 3.54 -10.53 1.31
CA ALA A 432 4.67 -11.43 1.15
C ALA A 432 5.38 -11.63 2.51
N PRO A 433 5.86 -12.87 2.81
CA PRO A 433 6.46 -13.24 4.09
C PRO A 433 7.90 -12.71 4.24
N ILE A 434 8.06 -11.40 4.09
CA ILE A 434 9.33 -10.70 4.23
C ILE A 434 9.26 -9.82 5.48
N GLU A 435 10.21 -10.04 6.37
CA GLU A 435 10.35 -9.24 7.58
C GLU A 435 10.68 -7.78 7.21
N GLY A 436 9.85 -6.87 7.72
CA GLY A 436 9.87 -5.43 7.50
C GLY A 436 9.14 -4.93 6.25
N ILE A 437 8.47 -5.80 5.46
CA ILE A 437 7.98 -5.40 4.13
C ILE A 437 7.09 -4.15 4.11
N GLU A 438 6.32 -3.86 5.14
CA GLU A 438 5.51 -2.66 5.31
C GLU A 438 6.32 -1.34 5.36
N GLY A 439 7.54 -1.38 5.87
CA GLY A 439 8.45 -0.24 5.95
C GLY A 439 9.36 -0.12 4.73
N MET A 440 9.30 -1.11 3.83
CA MET A 440 10.12 -1.12 2.62
C MET A 440 9.63 -0.07 1.61
N THR A 441 10.53 0.78 1.17
CA THR A 441 10.26 1.73 0.08
C THR A 441 10.59 1.08 -1.25
N ALA A 442 9.56 0.58 -1.92
CA ALA A 442 9.69 -0.18 -3.16
C ALA A 442 8.35 -0.31 -3.89
N THR A 443 8.41 -0.64 -5.18
CA THR A 443 7.25 -1.10 -5.95
C THR A 443 7.06 -2.60 -5.73
N VAL A 444 6.08 -2.96 -4.90
CA VAL A 444 5.74 -4.37 -4.59
C VAL A 444 4.29 -4.75 -4.96
N ILE A 445 3.54 -3.81 -5.54
CA ILE A 445 2.16 -4.00 -6.00
C ILE A 445 2.03 -5.18 -6.99
N LEU A 446 0.94 -5.94 -6.91
CA LEU A 446 0.65 -7.08 -7.78
C LEU A 446 -0.73 -6.92 -8.43
N PRO A 447 -0.85 -7.00 -9.77
CA PRO A 447 -2.15 -6.97 -10.45
C PRO A 447 -2.63 -8.38 -10.82
N ALA A 448 -3.73 -8.89 -10.22
CA ALA A 448 -4.49 -10.01 -10.78
C ALA A 448 -5.83 -10.28 -10.04
N SER A 449 -6.90 -10.57 -10.80
CA SER A 449 -8.12 -11.21 -10.29
C SER A 449 -8.96 -11.79 -11.45
N ARG A 450 -9.62 -12.93 -11.23
CA ARG A 450 -10.71 -13.48 -12.05
C ARG A 450 -11.87 -13.81 -11.11
N MET A 451 -13.11 -13.50 -11.51
CA MET A 451 -14.28 -13.88 -10.71
C MET A 451 -15.28 -14.61 -11.59
N CYS A 452 -15.50 -15.88 -11.27
CA CYS A 452 -16.49 -16.72 -11.92
C CYS A 452 -17.61 -17.03 -10.91
N TRP A 453 -18.86 -16.86 -11.32
CA TRP A 453 -20.00 -17.38 -10.58
C TRP A 453 -20.85 -18.25 -11.52
N ASN A 454 -21.25 -19.42 -11.02
CA ASN A 454 -22.21 -20.30 -11.69
C ASN A 454 -23.60 -20.09 -11.10
#